data_AF-A0A3M0YEV4-F1
#
_entry.id   AF-A0A3M0YEV4-F1
#
_cell.length_a   1.000
_cell.length_b   1.000
_cell.length_c   1.000
_cell.angle_alpha   90.00
_cell.angle_beta   90.00
_cell.angle_gamma   90.00
#
_symmetry.space_group_name_H-M   'P 1'
#
loop_
_entity.id
_entity.type
_entity.pdbx_description
1 polymer ?
#
loop_
_entity_poly.entity_id
_entity_poly.type
_entity_poly.pdbx_seq_one_letter_code
_entity_poly.pdbx_strand_id
1 'polypeptide(L)'
;HYAGDITRTFPVSAKFDARQRDIYQIVLDAEVRAIEQVKPGVPYRDIHLFAARIIAEGLKALGLMQGDVDEAVAAGAHALFFPHGLGHMIGLDVHDMEGLGEDYVGYDDEIKRSDQFGTAYLRLGRRLEPGFVLTVEPGIYFIPELISLWAREKRHAAFIDYAKVEQWLDFSGVRIEDNVLVTDSGHRVLGKPIPKTIAEVEAIRSEALAG
;
A
#
# COMPACT_ATOMS: atom_id res chain seq x y z
N HIS A 1 0.31 -20.49 18.57
CA HIS A 1 0.97 -20.08 17.32
C HIS A 1 0.10 -19.01 16.69
N TYR A 2 0.58 -17.78 16.60
CA TYR A 2 -0.11 -16.66 15.94
C TYR A 2 0.94 -15.91 15.12
N ALA A 3 0.57 -15.49 13.92
CA ALA A 3 1.45 -14.75 13.03
C ALA A 3 1.47 -13.25 13.39
N GLY A 4 2.56 -12.60 13.03
CA GLY A 4 2.65 -11.15 12.88
C GLY A 4 3.35 -10.89 11.56
N ASP A 5 2.88 -9.90 10.81
CA ASP A 5 3.45 -9.51 9.52
C ASP A 5 3.64 -8.00 9.49
N ILE A 6 4.91 -7.60 9.36
CA ILE A 6 5.33 -6.21 9.54
C ILE A 6 6.46 -5.95 8.54
N THR A 7 6.24 -4.94 7.71
CA THR A 7 7.25 -4.39 6.82
C THR A 7 7.65 -2.98 7.28
N ARG A 8 8.95 -2.70 7.28
CA ARG A 8 9.52 -1.36 7.39
C ARG A 8 10.56 -1.16 6.30
N THR A 9 10.52 0.01 5.66
CA THR A 9 11.56 0.46 4.73
C THR A 9 12.38 1.55 5.42
N PHE A 10 13.70 1.56 5.21
CA PHE A 10 14.60 2.57 5.77
C PHE A 10 15.82 2.79 4.87
N PRO A 11 16.46 3.97 4.91
CA PRO A 11 17.64 4.25 4.12
C PRO A 11 18.84 3.48 4.68
N VAL A 12 19.71 2.97 3.80
CA VAL A 12 21.00 2.40 4.22
C VAL A 12 21.88 3.46 4.88
N SER A 13 21.80 4.71 4.41
CA SER A 13 22.43 5.88 5.03
C SER A 13 21.77 6.27 6.37
N ALA A 14 22.37 7.23 7.07
CA ALA A 14 21.82 7.80 8.30
C ALA A 14 20.51 8.57 8.07
N LYS A 15 20.32 9.11 6.86
CA LYS A 15 19.19 9.96 6.47
C LYS A 15 18.62 9.55 5.12
N PHE A 16 17.34 9.85 4.94
CA PHE A 16 16.70 9.73 3.63
C PHE A 16 17.27 10.82 2.72
N ASP A 17 17.62 10.46 1.48
CA ASP A 17 17.77 11.49 0.43
C ASP A 17 16.41 12.06 0.03
N ALA A 18 16.40 13.08 -0.84
CA ALA A 18 15.16 13.75 -1.25
C ALA A 18 14.16 12.78 -1.91
N ARG A 19 14.61 11.95 -2.86
CA ARG A 19 13.73 11.00 -3.57
C ARG A 19 13.17 9.95 -2.62
N GLN A 20 14.01 9.44 -1.73
CA GLN A 20 13.61 8.48 -0.71
C GLN A 20 12.59 9.08 0.23
N ARG A 21 12.82 10.31 0.69
CA ARG A 21 11.92 11.03 1.59
C ARG A 21 10.54 11.24 0.97
N ASP A 22 10.50 11.67 -0.29
CA ASP A 22 9.26 11.98 -0.99
C ASP A 22 8.37 10.73 -1.13
N ILE A 23 8.92 9.63 -1.67
CA ILE A 23 8.15 8.38 -1.83
C ILE A 23 7.80 7.76 -0.47
N TYR A 24 8.73 7.80 0.49
CA TYR A 24 8.46 7.28 1.83
C TYR A 24 7.31 8.00 2.52
N GLN A 25 7.27 9.34 2.44
CA GLN A 25 6.19 10.12 3.04
C GLN A 25 4.84 9.80 2.38
N ILE A 26 4.79 9.61 1.06
CA ILE A 26 3.54 9.23 0.37
C ILE A 26 3.03 7.87 0.87
N VAL A 27 3.92 6.88 1.02
CA VAL A 27 3.53 5.56 1.55
C VAL A 27 3.09 5.64 3.01
N LEU A 28 3.80 6.42 3.83
CA LEU A 28 3.44 6.65 5.23
C LEU A 28 2.06 7.32 5.36
N ASP A 29 1.79 8.34 4.55
CA ASP A 29 0.50 9.03 4.53
C ASP A 29 -0.63 8.09 4.09
N ALA A 30 -0.37 7.26 3.07
CA ALA A 30 -1.33 6.25 2.60
C ALA A 30 -1.62 5.22 3.70
N GLU A 31 -0.60 4.75 4.42
CA GLU A 31 -0.74 3.74 5.47
C GLU A 31 -1.51 4.29 6.68
N VAL A 32 -1.05 5.40 7.26
CA VAL A 32 -1.68 5.99 8.46
C VAL A 32 -3.14 6.34 8.18
N ARG A 33 -3.43 6.98 7.05
CA ARG A 33 -4.80 7.37 6.71
C ARG A 33 -5.68 6.19 6.33
N ALA A 34 -5.13 5.13 5.72
CA ALA A 34 -5.88 3.90 5.47
C ALA A 34 -6.25 3.20 6.78
N ILE A 35 -5.32 3.12 7.74
CA ILE A 35 -5.58 2.59 9.09
C ILE A 35 -6.71 3.38 9.76
N GLU A 36 -6.73 4.71 9.64
CA GLU A 36 -7.82 5.55 10.18
C GLU A 36 -9.21 5.21 9.62
N GLN A 37 -9.29 4.66 8.40
CA GLN A 37 -10.57 4.22 7.80
C GLN A 37 -11.02 2.84 8.29
N VAL A 38 -10.16 2.07 8.95
CA VAL A 38 -10.49 0.72 9.44
C VAL A 38 -11.51 0.83 10.58
N LYS A 39 -12.72 0.36 10.30
CA LYS A 39 -13.84 0.27 11.25
C LYS A 39 -14.92 -0.68 10.73
N PRO A 40 -15.83 -1.17 11.59
CA PRO A 40 -16.92 -2.04 11.17
C PRO A 40 -17.77 -1.46 10.05
N GLY A 41 -18.18 -2.32 9.13
CA GLY A 41 -19.08 -2.01 8.03
C GLY A 41 -18.42 -1.38 6.81
N VAL A 42 -17.17 -0.90 6.88
CA VAL A 42 -16.46 -0.36 5.69
C VAL A 42 -15.93 -1.50 4.83
N PRO A 43 -16.17 -1.53 3.51
CA PRO A 43 -15.50 -2.46 2.61
C PRO A 43 -13.99 -2.25 2.60
N TYR A 44 -13.22 -3.33 2.77
CA TYR A 44 -11.75 -3.20 2.70
C TYR A 44 -11.27 -2.78 1.31
N ARG A 45 -12.03 -3.13 0.25
CA ARG A 45 -11.82 -2.62 -1.11
C ARG A 45 -11.85 -1.10 -1.19
N ASP A 46 -12.76 -0.46 -0.46
CA ASP A 46 -12.88 1.01 -0.49
C ASP A 46 -11.68 1.66 0.21
N ILE A 47 -11.14 1.03 1.25
CA ILE A 47 -9.90 1.46 1.91
C ILE A 47 -8.69 1.30 0.98
N HIS A 48 -8.63 0.20 0.21
CA HIS A 48 -7.61 0.02 -0.83
C HIS A 48 -7.65 1.13 -1.89
N LEU A 49 -8.84 1.47 -2.40
CA LEU A 49 -9.00 2.55 -3.38
C LEU A 49 -8.68 3.93 -2.77
N PHE A 50 -8.99 4.13 -1.50
CA PHE A 50 -8.60 5.34 -0.77
C PHE A 50 -7.07 5.47 -0.63
N ALA A 51 -6.37 4.39 -0.28
CA ALA A 51 -4.90 4.38 -0.25
C ALA A 51 -4.30 4.62 -1.64
N ALA A 52 -4.84 3.98 -2.68
CA ALA A 52 -4.44 4.18 -4.07
C ALA A 52 -4.60 5.64 -4.53
N ARG A 53 -5.68 6.31 -4.08
CA ARG A 53 -5.89 7.74 -4.34
C ARG A 53 -4.82 8.60 -3.68
N ILE A 54 -4.47 8.37 -2.41
CA ILE A 54 -3.41 9.11 -1.71
C ILE A 54 -2.07 8.93 -2.44
N ILE A 55 -1.76 7.69 -2.85
CA ILE A 55 -0.56 7.38 -3.63
C ILE A 55 -0.56 8.16 -4.95
N ALA A 56 -1.67 8.14 -5.69
CA ALA A 56 -1.79 8.85 -6.97
C ALA A 56 -1.70 10.37 -6.81
N GLU A 57 -2.26 10.96 -5.75
CA GLU A 57 -2.12 12.38 -5.42
C GLU A 57 -0.64 12.74 -5.17
N GLY A 58 0.06 11.94 -4.37
CA GLY A 58 1.48 12.14 -4.07
C GLY A 58 2.36 12.02 -5.33
N LEU A 59 2.16 10.96 -6.11
CA LEU A 59 2.90 10.75 -7.36
C LEU A 59 2.60 11.84 -8.41
N LYS A 60 1.39 12.38 -8.43
CA LYS A 60 1.03 13.54 -9.25
C LYS A 60 1.75 14.80 -8.79
N ALA A 61 1.90 15.03 -7.48
CA ALA A 61 2.66 16.15 -6.95
C ALA A 61 4.15 16.09 -7.32
N LEU A 62 4.72 14.89 -7.44
CA LEU A 62 6.07 14.64 -7.96
C LEU A 62 6.15 14.70 -9.50
N GLY A 63 5.01 14.86 -10.17
CA GLY A 63 4.89 14.90 -11.62
C GLY A 63 5.00 13.55 -12.32
N LEU A 64 5.01 12.43 -11.59
CA LEU A 64 5.07 11.06 -12.13
C LEU A 64 3.72 10.59 -12.67
N MET A 65 2.64 11.10 -12.08
CA MET A 65 1.27 10.97 -12.58
C MET A 65 0.71 12.33 -12.99
N GLN A 66 -0.37 12.31 -13.78
CA GLN A 66 -1.02 13.51 -14.32
C GLN A 66 -2.53 13.26 -14.51
N GLY A 67 -3.25 14.30 -14.96
CA GLY A 67 -4.71 14.20 -15.16
C GLY A 67 -5.52 14.23 -13.86
N ASP A 68 -6.79 13.82 -13.92
CA ASP A 68 -7.64 13.69 -12.74
C ASP A 68 -7.29 12.42 -11.95
N VAL A 69 -7.24 12.53 -10.62
CA VAL A 69 -6.79 11.44 -9.75
C VAL A 69 -7.87 10.36 -9.63
N ASP A 70 -9.13 10.73 -9.52
CA ASP A 70 -10.22 9.78 -9.38
C ASP A 70 -10.39 8.96 -10.66
N GLU A 71 -10.29 9.63 -11.81
CA GLU A 71 -10.27 8.95 -13.10
C GLU A 71 -9.06 8.01 -13.25
N ALA A 72 -7.88 8.43 -12.81
CA ALA A 72 -6.67 7.61 -12.86
C ALA A 72 -6.80 6.34 -11.98
N VAL A 73 -7.35 6.47 -10.77
CA VAL A 73 -7.56 5.34 -9.85
C VAL A 73 -8.64 4.41 -10.42
N ALA A 74 -9.77 4.93 -10.87
CA ALA A 74 -10.85 4.14 -11.47
C ALA A 74 -10.38 3.37 -12.72
N ALA A 75 -9.49 3.97 -13.52
CA ALA A 75 -8.89 3.34 -14.69
C ALA A 75 -7.83 2.29 -14.35
N GLY A 76 -7.38 2.19 -13.09
CA GLY A 76 -6.33 1.26 -12.67
C GLY A 76 -4.90 1.75 -12.92
N ALA A 77 -4.70 3.05 -13.23
CA ALA A 77 -3.38 3.59 -13.55
C ALA A 77 -2.41 3.54 -12.35
N HIS A 78 -2.93 3.67 -11.13
CA HIS A 78 -2.17 3.56 -9.88
C HIS A 78 -1.44 2.21 -9.76
N ALA A 79 -1.96 1.15 -10.37
CA ALA A 79 -1.42 -0.20 -10.26
C ALA A 79 -0.04 -0.37 -10.93
N LEU A 80 0.41 0.61 -11.73
CA LEU A 80 1.82 0.63 -12.17
C LEU A 80 2.78 0.70 -10.97
N PHE A 81 2.40 1.47 -9.95
CA PHE A 81 3.23 1.75 -8.78
C PHE A 81 2.80 0.95 -7.54
N PHE A 82 1.51 0.63 -7.43
CA PHE A 82 0.93 -0.13 -6.33
C PHE A 82 0.20 -1.38 -6.88
N PRO A 83 0.95 -2.41 -7.33
CA PRO A 83 0.39 -3.53 -8.08
C PRO A 83 -0.26 -4.62 -7.22
N HIS A 84 -0.17 -4.52 -5.89
CA HIS A 84 -0.70 -5.52 -4.96
C HIS A 84 -1.89 -4.98 -4.15
N GLY A 85 -2.60 -5.87 -3.45
CA GLY A 85 -3.66 -5.50 -2.52
C GLY A 85 -3.15 -4.68 -1.33
N LEU A 86 -4.04 -3.90 -0.71
CA LEU A 86 -3.70 -3.13 0.51
C LEU A 86 -3.33 -4.01 1.70
N GLY A 87 -3.78 -5.25 1.72
CA GLY A 87 -3.44 -6.22 2.75
C GLY A 87 -4.37 -7.41 2.72
N HIS A 88 -4.36 -8.17 3.80
CA HIS A 88 -5.05 -9.46 3.95
C HIS A 88 -5.42 -9.73 5.41
N MET A 89 -6.28 -10.73 5.62
CA MET A 89 -6.52 -11.27 6.97
C MET A 89 -5.24 -11.91 7.52
N ILE A 90 -5.01 -11.78 8.83
CA ILE A 90 -3.87 -12.40 9.53
C ILE A 90 -4.32 -13.03 10.85
N GLY A 91 -3.80 -14.22 11.16
CA GLY A 91 -4.25 -14.98 12.33
C GLY A 91 -3.32 -16.13 12.68
N LEU A 92 -3.78 -17.36 12.43
CA LEU A 92 -2.93 -18.54 12.61
C LEU A 92 -1.93 -18.66 11.46
N ASP A 93 -2.36 -18.30 10.25
CA ASP A 93 -1.50 -18.15 9.07
C ASP A 93 -1.24 -16.66 8.78
N VAL A 94 -0.17 -16.37 8.02
CA VAL A 94 0.17 -15.00 7.58
C VAL A 94 -0.93 -14.46 6.66
N HIS A 95 -1.22 -15.18 5.57
CA HIS A 95 -2.45 -15.00 4.81
C HIS A 95 -3.52 -15.93 5.40
N ASP A 96 -4.26 -15.44 6.40
CA ASP A 96 -5.14 -16.29 7.20
C ASP A 96 -6.21 -16.97 6.35
N MET A 97 -6.35 -18.30 6.52
CA MET A 97 -7.30 -19.13 5.79
C MET A 97 -7.13 -19.17 4.26
N GLU A 98 -5.98 -18.78 3.70
CA GLU A 98 -5.72 -18.82 2.24
C GLU A 98 -6.01 -20.22 1.64
N GLY A 99 -5.73 -21.29 2.39
CA GLY A 99 -6.01 -22.67 1.97
C GLY A 99 -7.49 -23.03 1.82
N LEU A 100 -8.41 -22.22 2.37
CA LEU A 100 -9.87 -22.35 2.12
C LEU A 100 -10.28 -21.70 0.79
N GLY A 101 -9.40 -20.91 0.19
CA GLY A 101 -9.63 -20.11 -1.01
C GLY A 101 -9.88 -18.64 -0.66
N GLU A 102 -9.05 -17.76 -1.21
CA GLU A 102 -9.12 -16.31 -0.95
C GLU A 102 -10.49 -15.70 -1.24
N ASP A 103 -11.22 -16.20 -2.24
CA ASP A 103 -12.55 -15.68 -2.58
C ASP A 103 -13.59 -15.96 -1.49
N TYR A 104 -13.49 -17.09 -0.79
CA TYR A 104 -14.40 -17.42 0.30
C TYR A 104 -14.08 -16.62 1.57
N VAL A 105 -12.82 -16.22 1.74
CA VAL A 105 -12.35 -15.49 2.94
C VAL A 105 -12.49 -13.99 2.74
N GLY A 106 -12.03 -13.49 1.60
CA GLY A 106 -11.89 -12.07 1.32
C GLY A 106 -13.12 -11.41 0.73
N TYR A 107 -14.05 -12.19 0.17
CA TYR A 107 -15.15 -11.69 -0.64
C TYR A 107 -16.49 -12.30 -0.20
N ASP A 108 -17.58 -11.77 -0.71
CA ASP A 108 -18.95 -12.19 -0.37
C ASP A 108 -19.89 -11.95 -1.56
N ASP A 109 -21.21 -12.00 -1.33
CA ASP A 109 -22.21 -11.76 -2.38
C ASP A 109 -22.37 -10.29 -2.76
N GLU A 110 -21.96 -9.36 -1.89
CA GLU A 110 -21.99 -7.94 -2.15
C GLU A 110 -20.76 -7.49 -2.97
N ILE A 111 -19.59 -8.04 -2.63
CA ILE A 111 -18.30 -7.63 -3.18
C ILE A 111 -17.62 -8.83 -3.80
N LYS A 112 -17.51 -8.80 -5.14
CA LYS A 112 -16.75 -9.76 -5.94
C LYS A 112 -15.37 -9.21 -6.29
N ARG A 113 -14.41 -10.13 -6.51
CA ARG A 113 -13.06 -9.80 -6.94
C ARG A 113 -13.07 -9.10 -8.31
N SER A 114 -12.23 -8.07 -8.45
CA SER A 114 -12.02 -7.35 -9.70
C SER A 114 -11.15 -8.16 -10.67
N ASP A 115 -11.34 -7.98 -11.97
CA ASP A 115 -10.43 -8.46 -13.03
C ASP A 115 -9.35 -7.43 -13.40
N GLN A 116 -9.46 -6.19 -12.89
CA GLN A 116 -8.51 -5.11 -13.14
C GLN A 116 -7.17 -5.39 -12.42
N PHE A 117 -6.06 -5.35 -13.16
CA PHE A 117 -4.71 -5.47 -12.61
C PHE A 117 -4.47 -4.47 -11.46
N GLY A 118 -3.76 -4.91 -10.41
CA GLY A 118 -3.70 -4.20 -9.13
C GLY A 118 -4.81 -4.68 -8.19
N THR A 119 -6.03 -4.20 -8.41
CA THR A 119 -7.18 -4.53 -7.55
C THR A 119 -7.56 -6.02 -7.56
N ALA A 120 -7.27 -6.76 -8.64
CA ALA A 120 -7.46 -8.21 -8.72
C ALA A 120 -6.65 -9.00 -7.68
N TYR A 121 -5.54 -8.43 -7.18
CA TYR A 121 -4.68 -9.04 -6.18
C TYR A 121 -5.03 -8.63 -4.74
N LEU A 122 -6.15 -7.93 -4.54
CA LEU A 122 -6.68 -7.68 -3.22
C LEU A 122 -7.16 -8.99 -2.59
N ARG A 123 -6.69 -9.31 -1.39
CA ARG A 123 -7.02 -10.56 -0.68
C ARG A 123 -8.22 -10.42 0.25
N LEU A 124 -8.68 -9.20 0.49
CA LEU A 124 -9.85 -8.87 1.30
C LEU A 124 -10.60 -7.71 0.64
N GLY A 125 -11.81 -7.95 0.14
CA GLY A 125 -12.68 -6.93 -0.43
C GLY A 125 -13.90 -6.59 0.43
N ARG A 126 -14.42 -7.58 1.16
CA ARG A 126 -15.68 -7.53 1.91
C ARG A 126 -15.69 -6.48 3.02
N ARG A 127 -16.89 -6.26 3.58
CA ARG A 127 -17.08 -5.38 4.74
C ARG A 127 -16.32 -5.90 5.95
N LEU A 128 -15.70 -4.98 6.67
CA LEU A 128 -14.99 -5.29 7.91
C LEU A 128 -15.97 -5.56 9.06
N GLU A 129 -15.67 -6.53 9.90
CA GLU A 129 -16.45 -6.87 11.09
C GLU A 129 -15.58 -6.74 12.35
N PRO A 130 -16.17 -6.40 13.51
CA PRO A 130 -15.44 -6.44 14.78
C PRO A 130 -14.77 -7.80 14.99
N GLY A 131 -13.50 -7.79 15.41
CA GLY A 131 -12.70 -8.99 15.61
C GLY A 131 -11.87 -9.42 14.41
N PHE A 132 -12.09 -8.87 13.21
CA PHE A 132 -11.16 -9.09 12.09
C PHE A 132 -9.77 -8.54 12.43
N VAL A 133 -8.74 -9.28 12.07
CA VAL A 133 -7.35 -8.84 12.14
C VAL A 133 -6.77 -8.90 10.74
N LEU A 134 -6.18 -7.79 10.30
CA LEU A 134 -5.70 -7.61 8.93
C LEU A 134 -4.38 -6.84 8.88
N THR A 135 -3.65 -6.97 7.77
CA THR A 135 -2.51 -6.10 7.44
C THR A 135 -3.00 -4.85 6.71
N VAL A 136 -2.36 -3.71 6.96
CA VAL A 136 -2.45 -2.51 6.10
C VAL A 136 -1.05 -2.19 5.63
N GLU A 137 -0.78 -2.41 4.35
CA GLU A 137 0.57 -2.50 3.79
C GLU A 137 0.75 -1.77 2.44
N PRO A 138 0.33 -0.51 2.28
CA PRO A 138 0.51 0.17 1.00
C PRO A 138 1.99 0.24 0.61
N GLY A 139 2.25 0.26 -0.70
CA GLY A 139 3.60 0.36 -1.22
C GLY A 139 3.66 1.02 -2.58
N ILE A 140 4.80 1.65 -2.86
CA ILE A 140 5.14 2.25 -4.15
C ILE A 140 6.40 1.56 -4.65
N TYR A 141 6.35 1.02 -5.86
CA TYR A 141 7.47 0.34 -6.51
C TYR A 141 7.66 0.85 -7.93
N PHE A 142 8.93 0.94 -8.34
CA PHE A 142 9.37 1.25 -9.69
C PHE A 142 9.93 -0.04 -10.28
N ILE A 143 9.03 -0.92 -10.74
CA ILE A 143 9.38 -2.24 -11.31
C ILE A 143 9.76 -2.05 -12.79
N PRO A 144 11.04 -2.19 -13.17
CA PRO A 144 11.48 -1.79 -14.51
C PRO A 144 10.79 -2.54 -15.65
N GLU A 145 10.54 -3.84 -15.47
CA GLU A 145 9.88 -4.69 -16.47
C GLU A 145 8.42 -4.28 -16.67
N LEU A 146 7.71 -3.95 -15.59
CA LEU A 146 6.31 -3.52 -15.64
C LEU A 146 6.18 -2.13 -16.27
N ILE A 147 7.05 -1.20 -15.89
CA ILE A 147 7.12 0.16 -16.47
C ILE A 147 7.42 0.08 -17.96
N SER A 148 8.44 -0.69 -18.35
CA SER A 148 8.82 -0.86 -19.75
C SER A 148 7.68 -1.46 -20.59
N LEU A 149 6.97 -2.44 -20.03
CA LEU A 149 5.81 -3.06 -20.68
C LEU A 149 4.68 -2.04 -20.91
N TRP A 150 4.28 -1.33 -19.85
CA TRP A 150 3.17 -0.38 -19.91
C TRP A 150 3.48 0.84 -20.78
N ALA A 151 4.73 1.33 -20.75
CA ALA A 151 5.20 2.42 -21.60
C ALA A 151 5.12 2.03 -23.09
N ARG A 152 5.59 0.84 -23.45
CA ARG A 152 5.51 0.31 -24.82
C ARG A 152 4.08 0.18 -25.32
N GLU A 153 3.18 -0.26 -24.44
CA GLU A 153 1.74 -0.41 -24.73
C GLU A 153 0.97 0.91 -24.62
N LYS A 154 1.63 2.00 -24.19
CA LYS A 154 1.01 3.31 -23.91
C LYS A 154 -0.17 3.22 -22.94
N ARG A 155 -0.14 2.25 -22.02
CA ARG A 155 -1.21 2.04 -21.03
C ARG A 155 -1.33 3.27 -20.15
N HIS A 156 -2.55 3.78 -20.00
CA HIS A 156 -2.84 4.91 -19.12
C HIS A 156 -1.95 6.16 -19.36
N ALA A 157 -1.48 6.41 -20.59
CA ALA A 157 -0.61 7.55 -20.90
C ALA A 157 -1.24 8.93 -20.61
N ALA A 158 -2.57 9.00 -20.52
CA ALA A 158 -3.28 10.19 -20.04
C ALA A 158 -3.05 10.49 -18.55
N PHE A 159 -2.59 9.51 -17.78
CA PHE A 159 -2.42 9.59 -16.32
C PHE A 159 -0.97 9.37 -15.85
N ILE A 160 -0.07 8.90 -16.72
CA ILE A 160 1.31 8.53 -16.36
C ILE A 160 2.28 9.28 -17.26
N ASP A 161 3.21 10.01 -16.64
CA ASP A 161 4.31 10.70 -17.35
C ASP A 161 5.51 9.76 -17.46
N TYR A 162 5.48 8.85 -18.45
CA TYR A 162 6.53 7.82 -18.62
C TYR A 162 7.94 8.41 -18.76
N ALA A 163 8.09 9.58 -19.38
CA ALA A 163 9.38 10.23 -19.55
C ALA A 163 10.01 10.64 -18.21
N LYS A 164 9.20 10.97 -17.21
CA LYS A 164 9.68 11.19 -15.84
C LYS A 164 9.82 9.88 -15.08
N VAL A 165 8.87 8.95 -15.21
CA VAL A 165 8.92 7.65 -14.52
C VAL A 165 10.17 6.85 -14.87
N GLU A 166 10.63 6.89 -16.13
CA GLU A 166 11.87 6.23 -16.56
C GLU A 166 13.13 6.72 -15.82
N GLN A 167 13.10 7.93 -15.26
CA GLN A 167 14.20 8.48 -14.45
C GLN A 167 14.22 7.89 -13.03
N TRP A 168 13.22 7.08 -12.66
CA TRP A 168 13.06 6.49 -11.34
C TRP A 168 13.30 4.97 -11.28
N LEU A 169 13.74 4.36 -12.39
CA LEU A 169 13.94 2.91 -12.47
C LEU A 169 14.99 2.36 -11.49
N ASP A 170 15.85 3.22 -10.93
CA ASP A 170 16.85 2.90 -9.92
C ASP A 170 16.32 2.95 -8.48
N PHE A 171 15.07 3.37 -8.27
CA PHE A 171 14.53 3.62 -6.92
C PHE A 171 14.16 2.36 -6.15
N SER A 172 13.82 1.26 -6.84
CA SER A 172 13.21 0.05 -6.27
C SER A 172 11.81 0.28 -5.69
N GLY A 173 11.64 0.45 -4.38
CA GLY A 173 10.33 0.73 -3.79
C GLY A 173 10.32 0.88 -2.27
N VAL A 174 9.15 1.24 -1.75
CA VAL A 174 8.87 1.40 -0.32
C VAL A 174 7.57 0.68 0.01
N ARG A 175 7.57 -0.08 1.11
CA ARG A 175 6.37 -0.59 1.79
C ARG A 175 6.45 -0.32 3.29
N ILE A 176 5.32 0.02 3.89
CA ILE A 176 5.15 0.17 5.34
C ILE A 176 3.90 -0.63 5.69
N GLU A 177 4.00 -1.49 6.70
CA GLU A 177 2.94 -2.42 7.04
C GLU A 177 2.77 -2.59 8.55
N ASP A 178 1.51 -2.57 8.99
CA ASP A 178 1.12 -2.85 10.36
C ASP A 178 -0.05 -3.87 10.42
N ASN A 179 -0.12 -4.64 11.50
CA ASN A 179 -1.27 -5.49 11.81
C ASN A 179 -2.32 -4.69 12.60
N VAL A 180 -3.58 -4.78 12.19
CA VAL A 180 -4.68 -3.97 12.69
C VAL A 180 -5.86 -4.85 13.08
N LEU A 181 -6.34 -4.69 14.31
CA LEU A 181 -7.60 -5.27 14.78
C LEU A 181 -8.74 -4.29 14.51
N VAL A 182 -9.80 -4.77 13.86
CA VAL A 182 -11.09 -4.08 13.79
C VAL A 182 -11.78 -4.21 15.15
N THR A 183 -12.07 -3.08 15.79
CA THR A 183 -12.79 -3.01 17.07
C THR A 183 -14.26 -2.70 16.85
N ASP A 184 -15.07 -2.66 17.92
CA ASP A 184 -16.52 -2.41 17.82
C ASP A 184 -16.89 -1.05 17.18
N SER A 185 -15.97 -0.08 17.17
CA SER A 185 -16.23 1.28 16.65
C SER A 185 -15.10 1.85 15.80
N GLY A 186 -14.05 1.08 15.50
CA GLY A 186 -12.84 1.59 14.87
C GLY A 186 -11.77 0.52 14.70
N HIS A 187 -10.52 0.87 15.03
CA HIS A 187 -9.38 -0.01 14.90
C HIS A 187 -8.42 0.09 16.08
N ARG A 188 -7.50 -0.87 16.15
CA ARG A 188 -6.34 -0.85 17.03
C ARG A 188 -5.14 -1.46 16.29
N VAL A 189 -4.09 -0.67 16.10
CA VAL A 189 -2.79 -1.18 15.64
C VAL A 189 -2.23 -2.10 16.72
N LEU A 190 -1.82 -3.30 16.32
CA LEU A 190 -1.33 -4.35 17.20
C LEU A 190 0.19 -4.26 17.38
N GLY A 191 0.66 -4.77 18.52
CA GLY A 191 2.09 -4.77 18.86
C GLY A 191 2.56 -3.48 19.52
N LYS A 192 3.88 -3.42 19.76
CA LYS A 192 4.52 -2.20 20.24
C LYS A 192 4.76 -1.28 19.04
N PRO A 193 4.61 0.05 19.18
CA PRO A 193 4.94 0.98 18.11
C PRO A 193 6.35 0.73 17.57
N ILE A 194 6.46 0.45 16.27
CA ILE A 194 7.73 0.36 15.55
C ILE A 194 7.88 1.66 14.75
N PRO A 195 8.97 2.42 14.97
CA PRO A 195 9.27 3.65 14.25
C PRO A 195 8.98 3.60 12.77
N LYS A 196 8.23 4.61 12.30
CA LYS A 196 7.84 4.72 10.88
C LYS A 196 7.72 6.16 10.40
N THR A 197 7.80 7.16 11.26
CA THR A 197 8.00 8.53 10.76
C THR A 197 9.45 8.69 10.30
N ILE A 198 9.68 9.56 9.31
CA ILE A 198 11.03 9.86 8.83
C ILE A 198 11.96 10.24 9.99
N ALA A 199 11.49 11.10 10.91
CA ALA A 199 12.28 11.55 12.03
C ALA A 199 12.70 10.41 12.98
N GLU A 200 11.77 9.49 13.29
CA GLU A 200 12.09 8.35 14.15
C GLU A 200 13.05 7.36 13.44
N VAL A 201 12.85 7.11 12.14
CA VAL A 201 13.73 6.24 11.37
C VAL A 201 15.14 6.84 11.27
N GLU A 202 15.27 8.12 10.95
CA GLU A 202 16.58 8.81 10.91
C GLU A 202 17.28 8.83 12.27
N ALA A 203 16.53 8.95 13.37
CA ALA A 203 17.09 8.86 14.72
C ALA A 203 17.73 7.49 14.97
N ILE A 204 17.00 6.39 14.67
CA ILE A 204 17.53 5.02 14.81
C ILE A 204 18.72 4.78 13.89
N ARG A 205 18.65 5.23 12.63
CA ARG A 205 19.74 5.05 11.67
C ARG A 205 21.00 5.81 12.10
N SER A 206 20.84 7.01 12.64
CA SER A 206 21.96 7.81 13.15
C SER A 206 22.60 7.15 14.37
N GLU A 207 21.81 6.62 15.30
CA GLU A 207 22.33 5.87 16.45
C GLU A 207 23.07 4.60 16.01
N ALA A 208 22.49 3.83 15.09
CA ALA A 208 23.07 2.57 14.61
C ALA A 208 24.39 2.74 13.84
N LEU A 209 24.63 3.89 13.20
CA LEU A 209 25.85 4.18 12.44
C LEU A 209 26.90 4.95 13.25
N ALA A 210 26.58 5.36 14.49
CA ALA A 210 27.51 6.04 15.38
C ALA A 210 28.42 5.08 16.18
N GLY A 211 28.10 3.78 16.17
CA GLY A 211 28.92 2.71 16.76
C GLY A 211 29.83 2.04 15.75
#